data_AF-A0A934BGD7-F1
#
_entry.id   AF-A0A934BGD7-F1
#
_cell.length_a   1.000
_cell.length_b   1.000
_cell.length_c   1.000
_cell.angle_alpha   90.00
_cell.angle_beta   90.00
_cell.angle_gamma   90.00
#
_symmetry.space_group_name_H-M   'P 1'
#
loop_
_entity.id
_entity.type
_entity.pdbx_description
1 polymer ?
#
loop_
_entity_poly.entity_id
_entity_poly.type
_entity_poly.pdbx_seq_one_letter_code
_entity_poly.pdbx_strand_id
1 'polypeptide(L)'
;MSIKTDSENPLIGHVHRPNSSARLMNVMVNINSDGLRDREYAIQKGDKYRIIFLGDSLTLGWGVKQEDVFENLLEQEINKIYPTEIINFGTGNYNTEQEVNLFIEKGLKYKPDKAVLFYFINDAEKTPKKSTLWFLAHSRLLSFYWSRIHGAINNIVQSKTFNEYYVDLYRHDQIGWINTQKAFLQLKDVCRLNNIELQVVLLPELHNLKNYPFKKEYNLVASFLRNNDIAWLDLTPLFENYENSMELWVSLDDAHPNKLAHRMITEYALDFISDKK
;
A
#
# COMPACT_ATOMS: atom_id res chain seq x y z
N MET A 1 -18.31 -4.09 -14.40
CA MET A 1 -18.13 -5.32 -13.60
C MET A 1 -17.11 -5.01 -12.51
N SER A 2 -17.25 -5.53 -11.28
CA SER A 2 -16.26 -5.29 -10.21
C SER A 2 -14.89 -5.86 -10.61
N ILE A 3 -13.82 -5.12 -10.34
CA ILE A 3 -12.43 -5.62 -10.47
C ILE A 3 -11.95 -6.34 -9.22
N LYS A 4 -12.72 -6.33 -8.11
CA LYS A 4 -12.41 -7.06 -6.88
C LYS A 4 -13.31 -8.27 -6.72
N THR A 5 -12.74 -9.34 -6.17
CA THR A 5 -13.41 -10.56 -5.71
C THR A 5 -12.90 -10.92 -4.32
N ASP A 6 -13.65 -11.72 -3.59
CA ASP A 6 -13.23 -12.19 -2.28
C ASP A 6 -12.03 -13.15 -2.38
N SER A 7 -11.13 -13.08 -1.39
CA SER A 7 -10.11 -14.10 -1.17
C SER A 7 -10.67 -15.24 -0.30
N GLU A 8 -10.18 -16.46 -0.53
CA GLU A 8 -10.41 -17.59 0.39
C GLU A 8 -9.59 -17.43 1.67
N ASN A 9 -8.46 -16.73 1.60
CA ASN A 9 -7.64 -16.40 2.75
C ASN A 9 -8.23 -15.20 3.51
N PRO A 10 -8.75 -15.38 4.74
CA PRO A 10 -9.39 -14.32 5.50
C PRO A 10 -8.43 -13.21 5.93
N LEU A 11 -7.11 -13.48 5.96
CA LEU A 11 -6.09 -12.46 6.24
C LEU A 11 -5.81 -11.58 5.02
N ILE A 12 -6.24 -11.97 3.82
CA ILE A 12 -6.18 -11.15 2.60
C ILE A 12 -7.51 -10.41 2.39
N GLY A 13 -8.64 -11.08 2.66
CA GLY A 13 -9.99 -10.49 2.57
C GLY A 13 -10.53 -10.41 1.14
N HIS A 14 -9.91 -9.62 0.27
CA HIS A 14 -10.28 -9.45 -1.14
C HIS A 14 -9.03 -9.41 -2.03
N VAL A 15 -9.17 -9.79 -3.30
CA VAL A 15 -8.12 -9.67 -4.33
C VAL A 15 -8.72 -9.07 -5.61
N HIS A 16 -7.88 -8.64 -6.56
CA HIS A 16 -8.40 -8.30 -7.87
C HIS A 16 -8.78 -9.55 -8.67
N ARG A 17 -9.86 -9.46 -9.43
CA ARG A 17 -10.30 -10.49 -10.36
C ARG A 17 -9.33 -10.53 -11.55
N PRO A 18 -8.68 -11.68 -11.83
CA PRO A 18 -7.80 -11.81 -13.00
C PRO A 18 -8.46 -11.44 -14.31
N ASN A 19 -7.68 -10.92 -15.26
CA ASN A 19 -8.11 -10.55 -16.61
C ASN A 19 -9.35 -9.63 -16.59
N SER A 20 -9.35 -8.65 -15.70
CA SER A 20 -10.45 -7.70 -15.54
C SER A 20 -10.00 -6.28 -15.80
N SER A 21 -10.94 -5.42 -16.17
CA SER A 21 -10.67 -4.00 -16.33
C SER A 21 -11.86 -3.16 -15.88
N ALA A 22 -11.58 -1.96 -15.37
CA ALA A 22 -12.59 -0.95 -15.06
C ALA A 22 -12.01 0.46 -15.16
N ARG A 23 -12.83 1.40 -15.62
CA ARG A 23 -12.46 2.82 -15.63
C ARG A 23 -12.77 3.41 -14.27
N LEU A 24 -11.72 3.77 -13.52
CA LEU A 24 -11.79 4.29 -12.15
C LEU A 24 -11.03 5.61 -12.11
N MET A 25 -11.60 6.66 -11.52
CA MET A 25 -11.00 8.01 -11.50
C MET A 25 -10.55 8.49 -12.90
N ASN A 26 -11.38 8.21 -13.91
CA ASN A 26 -11.09 8.50 -15.32
C ASN A 26 -9.85 7.78 -15.92
N VAL A 27 -9.24 6.85 -15.19
CA VAL A 27 -8.10 6.03 -15.63
C VAL A 27 -8.55 4.60 -15.94
N MET A 28 -7.98 4.00 -16.98
CA MET A 28 -8.19 2.61 -17.29
C MET A 28 -7.35 1.72 -16.37
N VAL A 29 -7.98 1.01 -15.44
CA VAL A 29 -7.33 0.01 -14.58
C VAL A 29 -7.46 -1.34 -15.25
N ASN A 30 -6.33 -1.94 -15.63
CA ASN A 30 -6.24 -3.29 -16.19
C ASN A 30 -5.57 -4.21 -15.18
N ILE A 31 -6.18 -5.37 -14.95
CA ILE A 31 -5.71 -6.40 -14.03
C ILE A 31 -5.23 -7.58 -14.87
N ASN A 32 -3.96 -7.95 -14.68
CA ASN A 32 -3.32 -9.03 -15.41
C ASN A 32 -3.88 -10.41 -15.02
N SER A 33 -3.35 -11.46 -15.66
CA SER A 33 -3.74 -12.85 -15.42
C SER A 33 -3.48 -13.31 -13.99
N ASP A 34 -2.61 -12.60 -13.27
CA ASP A 34 -2.28 -12.83 -11.87
C ASP A 34 -2.93 -11.82 -10.93
N GLY A 35 -4.00 -11.13 -11.31
CA GLY A 35 -4.72 -10.27 -10.36
C GLY A 35 -3.93 -9.04 -9.90
N LEU A 36 -2.88 -8.64 -10.62
CA LEU A 36 -2.08 -7.45 -10.34
C LEU A 36 -2.44 -6.34 -11.33
N ARG A 37 -2.42 -5.09 -10.88
CA ARG A 37 -2.58 -3.93 -11.76
C ARG A 37 -1.23 -3.59 -12.39
N ASP A 38 -0.86 -4.39 -13.37
CA ASP A 38 0.44 -4.30 -14.02
C ASP A 38 0.43 -5.06 -15.35
N ARG A 39 1.58 -5.12 -16.02
CA ARG A 39 1.83 -6.03 -17.14
C ARG A 39 1.93 -7.49 -16.68
N GLU A 40 2.03 -8.39 -17.65
CA GLU A 40 2.30 -9.81 -17.36
C GLU A 40 3.77 -10.04 -17.03
N TYR A 41 4.03 -10.93 -16.06
CA TYR A 41 5.39 -11.30 -15.64
C TYR A 41 5.61 -12.81 -15.78
N ALA A 42 6.75 -13.17 -16.38
CA ALA A 42 7.21 -14.55 -16.36
C ALA A 42 7.66 -14.96 -14.96
N ILE A 43 7.31 -16.18 -14.53
CA ILE A 43 7.77 -16.73 -13.25
C ILE A 43 9.30 -16.77 -13.20
N GLN A 44 9.95 -17.16 -14.29
CA GLN A 44 11.41 -17.13 -14.42
C GLN A 44 11.89 -15.71 -14.76
N LYS A 45 12.74 -15.13 -13.90
CA LYS A 45 13.27 -13.76 -14.06
C LYS A 45 14.47 -13.63 -15.00
N GLY A 46 15.11 -14.75 -15.33
CA GLY A 46 16.39 -14.75 -16.03
C GLY A 46 17.46 -14.01 -15.23
N ASP A 47 18.24 -13.16 -15.90
CA ASP A 47 19.36 -12.42 -15.29
C ASP A 47 18.93 -11.08 -14.66
N LYS A 48 17.64 -10.76 -14.67
CA LYS A 48 17.12 -9.50 -14.13
C LYS A 48 17.10 -9.54 -12.60
N TYR A 49 17.39 -8.39 -12.00
CA TYR A 49 17.07 -8.15 -10.60
C TYR A 49 15.56 -7.94 -10.47
N ARG A 50 14.90 -8.57 -9.50
CA ARG A 50 13.45 -8.52 -9.36
C ARG A 50 13.06 -7.96 -8.02
N ILE A 51 12.27 -6.91 -8.04
CA ILE A 51 11.75 -6.23 -6.87
C ILE A 51 10.23 -6.42 -6.82
N ILE A 52 9.68 -6.75 -5.66
CA ILE A 52 8.23 -6.71 -5.43
C ILE A 52 7.89 -5.50 -4.57
N PHE A 53 6.95 -4.70 -5.03
CA PHE A 53 6.41 -3.57 -4.27
C PHE A 53 5.11 -3.96 -3.58
N LEU A 54 5.08 -3.87 -2.26
CA LEU A 54 3.92 -4.12 -1.42
C LEU A 54 3.32 -2.77 -0.99
N GLY A 55 2.00 -2.72 -0.88
CA GLY A 55 1.30 -1.53 -0.40
C GLY A 55 -0.19 -1.54 -0.74
N ASP A 56 -0.83 -0.40 -0.48
CA ASP A 56 -2.26 -0.23 -0.63
C ASP A 56 -2.65 0.47 -1.96
N SER A 57 -3.66 1.36 -1.93
CA SER A 57 -4.09 2.15 -3.08
C SER A 57 -3.05 3.16 -3.57
N LEU A 58 -2.12 3.60 -2.73
CA LEU A 58 -1.03 4.50 -3.13
C LEU A 58 -0.07 3.74 -4.05
N THR A 59 0.31 2.53 -3.66
CA THR A 59 1.19 1.66 -4.46
C THR A 59 0.50 1.14 -5.70
N LEU A 60 -0.80 0.85 -5.62
CA LEU A 60 -1.64 0.56 -6.79
C LEU A 60 -1.63 1.71 -7.82
N GLY A 61 -1.39 2.95 -7.40
CA GLY A 61 -1.44 4.15 -8.24
C GLY A 61 -2.87 4.65 -8.50
N TRP A 62 -3.71 4.67 -7.46
CA TRP A 62 -5.11 5.09 -7.57
C TRP A 62 -5.28 6.43 -8.31
N GLY A 63 -6.06 6.42 -9.40
CA GLY A 63 -6.32 7.60 -10.23
C GLY A 63 -5.12 8.13 -11.04
N VAL A 64 -4.00 7.41 -11.09
CA VAL A 64 -2.82 7.74 -11.90
C VAL A 64 -2.67 6.72 -13.03
N LYS A 65 -2.28 7.15 -14.23
CA LYS A 65 -2.04 6.23 -15.37
C LYS A 65 -0.86 5.30 -15.08
N GLN A 66 -0.87 4.09 -15.62
CA GLN A 66 0.13 3.05 -15.30
C GLN A 66 1.57 3.56 -15.47
N GLU A 67 1.84 4.24 -16.60
CA GLU A 67 3.15 4.80 -16.95
C GLU A 67 3.63 5.92 -16.01
N ASP A 68 2.71 6.50 -15.22
CA ASP A 68 2.96 7.59 -14.28
C ASP A 68 2.97 7.12 -12.81
N VAL A 69 2.73 5.84 -12.55
CA VAL A 69 2.82 5.26 -11.19
C VAL A 69 4.29 5.15 -10.80
N PHE A 70 4.63 5.52 -9.55
CA PHE A 70 6.00 5.53 -9.03
C PHE A 70 6.73 4.19 -9.21
N GLU A 71 6.00 3.07 -9.25
CA GLU A 71 6.55 1.75 -9.55
C GLU A 71 7.17 1.71 -10.96
N ASN A 72 6.42 2.09 -12.00
CA ASN A 72 6.92 2.12 -13.37
C ASN A 72 8.03 3.17 -13.53
N LEU A 73 7.92 4.32 -12.84
CA LEU A 73 8.94 5.36 -12.88
C LEU A 73 10.24 4.89 -12.21
N LEU A 74 10.18 4.24 -11.04
CA LEU A 74 11.34 3.65 -10.37
C LEU A 74 11.95 2.53 -11.21
N GLU A 75 11.14 1.68 -11.84
CA GLU A 75 11.65 0.65 -12.73
C GLU A 75 12.45 1.26 -13.89
N GLN A 76 11.95 2.34 -14.49
CA GLN A 76 12.65 3.05 -15.57
C GLN A 76 13.98 3.64 -15.10
N GLU A 77 14.02 4.29 -13.94
CA GLU A 77 15.25 4.89 -13.40
C GLU A 77 16.27 3.82 -12.99
N ILE A 78 15.85 2.74 -12.31
CA ILE A 78 16.75 1.67 -11.88
C ILE A 78 17.30 0.88 -13.08
N ASN A 79 16.50 0.70 -14.15
CA ASN A 79 16.97 0.06 -15.38
C ASN A 79 18.13 0.81 -16.07
N LYS A 80 18.34 2.10 -15.77
CA LYS A 80 19.54 2.85 -16.23
C LYS A 80 20.81 2.41 -15.50
N ILE A 81 20.67 1.80 -14.33
CA ILE A 81 21.78 1.33 -13.47
C ILE A 81 22.03 -0.16 -13.72
N TYR A 82 20.97 -0.99 -13.66
CA TYR A 82 21.05 -2.42 -13.94
C TYR A 82 19.69 -3.01 -14.36
N PRO A 83 19.67 -4.11 -15.16
CA PRO A 83 18.43 -4.74 -15.61
C PRO A 83 17.54 -5.16 -14.44
N THR A 84 16.33 -4.60 -14.40
CA THR A 84 15.39 -4.75 -13.28
C THR A 84 13.95 -4.98 -13.76
N GLU A 85 13.23 -5.81 -13.03
CA GLU A 85 11.76 -5.88 -13.06
C GLU A 85 11.21 -5.51 -11.68
N ILE A 86 10.27 -4.59 -11.63
CA ILE A 86 9.48 -4.30 -10.43
C ILE A 86 8.08 -4.84 -10.67
N ILE A 87 7.53 -5.58 -9.70
CA ILE A 87 6.19 -6.13 -9.80
C ILE A 87 5.31 -5.47 -8.75
N ASN A 88 4.25 -4.81 -9.20
CA ASN A 88 3.34 -4.07 -8.33
C ASN A 88 2.30 -4.98 -7.66
N PHE A 89 2.44 -5.19 -6.34
CA PHE A 89 1.46 -5.91 -5.50
C PHE A 89 0.50 -4.97 -4.76
N GLY A 90 0.54 -3.67 -5.09
CA GLY A 90 -0.36 -2.64 -4.56
C GLY A 90 -1.83 -3.04 -4.73
N THR A 91 -2.59 -3.05 -3.63
CA THR A 91 -4.01 -3.38 -3.65
C THR A 91 -4.81 -2.43 -2.79
N GLY A 92 -5.78 -1.73 -3.38
CA GLY A 92 -6.56 -0.73 -2.65
C GLY A 92 -7.33 -1.32 -1.46
N ASN A 93 -7.40 -0.55 -0.38
CA ASN A 93 -8.02 -0.92 0.92
C ASN A 93 -7.29 -2.08 1.62
N TYR A 94 -5.98 -2.15 1.48
CA TYR A 94 -5.15 -3.07 2.25
C TYR A 94 -4.51 -2.34 3.43
N ASN A 95 -4.14 -3.13 4.42
CA ASN A 95 -3.18 -2.80 5.45
C ASN A 95 -1.96 -3.73 5.33
N THR A 96 -0.92 -3.51 6.14
CA THR A 96 0.29 -4.33 6.12
C THR A 96 0.01 -5.83 6.34
N GLU A 97 -0.99 -6.22 7.14
CA GLU A 97 -1.33 -7.64 7.34
C GLU A 97 -1.81 -8.27 6.02
N GLN A 98 -2.68 -7.60 5.28
CA GLN A 98 -3.18 -8.08 3.98
C GLN A 98 -2.06 -8.12 2.93
N GLU A 99 -1.22 -7.10 2.89
CA GLU A 99 -0.08 -7.00 1.96
C GLU A 99 0.91 -8.15 2.14
N VAL A 100 1.29 -8.42 3.39
CA VAL A 100 2.24 -9.50 3.72
C VAL A 100 1.64 -10.86 3.40
N ASN A 101 0.35 -11.08 3.69
CA ASN A 101 -0.30 -12.36 3.36
C ASN A 101 -0.44 -12.56 1.85
N LEU A 102 -0.75 -11.50 1.07
CA LEU A 102 -0.76 -11.59 -0.38
C LEU A 102 0.63 -11.90 -0.95
N PHE A 103 1.68 -11.26 -0.41
CA PHE A 103 3.06 -11.53 -0.81
C PHE A 103 3.48 -12.98 -0.56
N ILE A 104 3.15 -13.53 0.61
CA ILE A 104 3.46 -14.91 0.96
C ILE A 104 2.71 -15.89 0.05
N GLU A 105 1.42 -15.67 -0.16
CA GLU A 105 0.56 -16.57 -0.95
C GLU A 105 0.95 -16.57 -2.43
N LYS A 106 1.41 -15.42 -2.94
CA LYS A 106 1.48 -15.18 -4.39
C LYS A 106 2.79 -14.59 -4.89
N GLY A 107 3.43 -13.72 -4.11
CA GLY A 107 4.67 -13.03 -4.49
C GLY A 107 5.88 -13.95 -4.54
N LEU A 108 6.00 -14.90 -3.61
CA LEU A 108 7.19 -15.78 -3.51
C LEU A 108 7.47 -16.61 -4.76
N LYS A 109 6.43 -16.98 -5.53
CA LYS A 109 6.61 -17.73 -6.79
C LYS A 109 7.47 -16.99 -7.82
N TYR A 110 7.49 -15.66 -7.76
CA TYR A 110 8.27 -14.81 -8.65
C TYR A 110 9.75 -14.73 -8.27
N LYS A 111 10.18 -15.33 -7.15
CA LYS A 111 11.59 -15.33 -6.69
C LYS A 111 12.21 -13.92 -6.72
N PRO A 112 11.60 -12.94 -6.03
CA PRO A 112 12.18 -11.60 -5.96
C PRO A 112 13.55 -11.65 -5.28
N ASP A 113 14.42 -10.73 -5.66
CA ASP A 113 15.66 -10.46 -4.92
C ASP A 113 15.42 -9.44 -3.79
N LYS A 114 14.37 -8.60 -3.93
CA LYS A 114 13.99 -7.57 -2.96
C LYS A 114 12.47 -7.43 -2.81
N ALA A 115 12.01 -7.17 -1.60
CA ALA A 115 10.66 -6.72 -1.30
C ALA A 115 10.72 -5.33 -0.66
N VAL A 116 9.94 -4.40 -1.19
CA VAL A 116 9.81 -3.04 -0.67
C VAL A 116 8.36 -2.82 -0.26
N LEU A 117 8.11 -2.60 1.04
CA LEU A 117 6.79 -2.27 1.53
C LEU A 117 6.65 -0.75 1.64
N PHE A 118 5.67 -0.20 0.91
CA PHE A 118 5.30 1.21 0.96
C PHE A 118 4.21 1.37 2.00
N TYR A 119 4.61 1.74 3.21
CA TYR A 119 3.75 1.88 4.36
C TYR A 119 3.03 3.23 4.34
N PHE A 120 1.70 3.20 4.54
CA PHE A 120 0.89 4.39 4.73
C PHE A 120 0.20 4.37 6.10
N ILE A 121 -0.28 5.52 6.57
CA ILE A 121 -0.75 5.64 7.96
C ILE A 121 -1.99 4.77 8.29
N ASN A 122 -2.79 4.44 7.28
CA ASN A 122 -3.92 3.51 7.38
C ASN A 122 -3.50 2.05 7.55
N ASP A 123 -2.24 1.67 7.35
CA ASP A 123 -1.76 0.30 7.51
C ASP A 123 -1.93 -0.24 8.94
N ALA A 124 -2.16 0.64 9.92
CA ALA A 124 -2.52 0.27 11.29
C ALA A 124 -4.01 -0.07 11.46
N GLU A 125 -4.81 -0.04 10.38
CA GLU A 125 -6.20 -0.47 10.38
C GLU A 125 -6.32 -1.98 10.62
N LYS A 126 -7.44 -2.38 11.21
CA LYS A 126 -7.75 -3.80 11.40
C LYS A 126 -8.31 -4.40 10.12
N THR A 127 -7.79 -5.56 9.72
CA THR A 127 -8.34 -6.33 8.61
C THR A 127 -9.84 -6.58 8.79
N PRO A 128 -10.69 -6.16 7.84
CA PRO A 128 -12.13 -6.32 7.95
C PRO A 128 -12.51 -7.80 8.04
N LYS A 129 -13.25 -8.18 9.08
CA LYS A 129 -13.83 -9.52 9.18
C LYS A 129 -15.14 -9.55 8.41
N LYS A 130 -15.31 -10.54 7.53
CA LYS A 130 -16.60 -10.81 6.87
C LYS A 130 -17.68 -11.01 7.93
N SER A 131 -18.83 -10.36 7.73
CA SER A 131 -20.00 -10.57 8.58
C SER A 131 -20.46 -12.02 8.48
N THR A 132 -20.69 -12.67 9.62
CA THR A 132 -21.24 -14.04 9.69
C THR A 132 -22.72 -14.11 9.32
N LEU A 133 -23.39 -12.96 9.15
CA LEU A 133 -24.78 -12.86 8.76
C LEU A 133 -24.91 -12.94 7.23
N TRP A 134 -25.32 -14.09 6.73
CA TRP A 134 -25.38 -14.43 5.30
C TRP A 134 -26.12 -13.39 4.43
N PHE A 135 -27.18 -12.76 4.93
CA PHE A 135 -27.97 -11.79 4.15
C PHE A 135 -27.30 -10.41 4.00
N LEU A 136 -26.45 -10.01 4.97
CA LEU A 136 -25.64 -8.78 4.85
C LEU A 136 -24.47 -8.99 3.88
N ALA A 137 -23.90 -10.20 3.84
CA ALA A 137 -22.79 -10.55 2.96
C ALA A 137 -23.18 -10.63 1.46
N HIS A 138 -24.43 -10.93 1.12
CA HIS A 138 -24.86 -11.16 -0.28
C HIS A 138 -25.61 -9.99 -0.93
N SER A 139 -25.90 -8.93 -0.17
CA SER A 139 -26.60 -7.75 -0.72
C SER A 139 -25.68 -6.54 -0.74
N ARG A 140 -25.20 -6.19 -1.93
CA ARG A 140 -24.40 -4.97 -2.16
C ARG A 140 -25.16 -3.70 -1.77
N LEU A 141 -26.49 -3.69 -1.95
CA LEU A 141 -27.35 -2.60 -1.51
C LEU A 141 -27.37 -2.50 0.02
N LEU A 142 -27.59 -3.60 0.73
CA LEU A 142 -27.59 -3.58 2.20
C LEU A 142 -26.20 -3.29 2.77
N SER A 143 -25.13 -3.80 2.18
CA SER A 143 -23.75 -3.47 2.58
C SER A 143 -23.43 -1.98 2.35
N PHE A 144 -23.89 -1.39 1.23
CA PHE A 144 -23.74 0.04 0.94
C PHE A 144 -24.57 0.92 1.89
N TYR A 145 -25.83 0.57 2.15
CA TYR A 145 -26.66 1.31 3.10
C TYR A 145 -26.17 1.12 4.53
N TRP A 146 -25.72 -0.09 4.90
CA TRP A 146 -25.13 -0.35 6.20
C TRP A 146 -23.82 0.39 6.39
N SER A 147 -22.92 0.45 5.40
CA SER A 147 -21.68 1.24 5.49
C SER A 147 -21.96 2.74 5.56
N ARG A 148 -23.01 3.24 4.89
CA ARG A 148 -23.45 4.64 5.00
C ARG A 148 -24.12 4.94 6.34
N ILE A 149 -24.92 4.03 6.88
CA ILE A 149 -25.53 4.13 8.20
C ILE A 149 -24.46 4.04 9.29
N HIS A 150 -23.50 3.11 9.18
CA HIS A 150 -22.38 3.01 10.11
C HIS A 150 -21.44 4.21 10.00
N GLY A 151 -21.16 4.69 8.80
CA GLY A 151 -20.40 5.93 8.58
C GLY A 151 -21.11 7.16 9.16
N ALA A 152 -22.42 7.29 8.97
CA ALA A 152 -23.22 8.37 9.54
C ALA A 152 -23.35 8.25 11.07
N ILE A 153 -23.59 7.06 11.61
CA ILE A 153 -23.64 6.80 13.06
C ILE A 153 -22.27 7.02 13.69
N ASN A 154 -21.17 6.56 13.09
CA ASN A 154 -19.82 6.82 13.60
C ASN A 154 -19.46 8.32 13.51
N ASN A 155 -19.87 9.01 12.46
CA ASN A 155 -19.71 10.47 12.36
C ASN A 155 -20.57 11.24 13.37
N ILE A 156 -21.77 10.75 13.72
CA ILE A 156 -22.69 11.39 14.68
C ILE A 156 -22.37 11.00 16.14
N VAL A 157 -21.86 9.79 16.40
CA VAL A 157 -21.60 9.24 17.74
C VAL A 157 -20.14 9.42 18.17
N GLN A 158 -19.17 9.48 17.24
CA GLN A 158 -17.75 9.69 17.59
C GLN A 158 -17.17 11.03 17.14
N SER A 159 -17.77 11.75 16.19
CA SER A 159 -17.33 13.07 15.68
C SER A 159 -15.80 13.27 15.61
N LYS A 160 -15.05 12.22 15.24
CA LYS A 160 -13.59 12.30 15.18
C LYS A 160 -13.18 12.99 13.90
N THR A 161 -12.25 13.92 14.02
CA THR A 161 -11.53 14.44 12.86
C THR A 161 -10.72 13.31 12.21
N PHE A 162 -10.40 13.44 10.93
CA PHE A 162 -9.52 12.51 10.22
C PHE A 162 -8.17 12.29 10.93
N ASN A 163 -7.63 13.35 11.55
CA ASN A 163 -6.41 13.26 12.34
C ASN A 163 -6.58 12.38 13.58
N GLU A 164 -7.66 12.57 14.34
CA GLU A 164 -7.97 11.74 15.51
C GLU A 164 -8.18 10.28 15.13
N TYR A 165 -8.80 10.02 13.97
CA TYR A 165 -8.97 8.66 13.45
C TYR A 165 -7.62 7.96 13.29
N TYR A 166 -6.68 8.56 12.57
CA TYR A 166 -5.38 7.93 12.34
C TYR A 166 -4.53 7.85 13.60
N VAL A 167 -4.49 8.89 14.44
CA VAL A 167 -3.77 8.84 15.73
C VAL A 167 -4.28 7.68 16.59
N ASP A 168 -5.59 7.44 16.60
CA ASP A 168 -6.20 6.37 17.38
C ASP A 168 -5.78 4.97 16.93
N LEU A 169 -5.41 4.76 15.67
CA LEU A 169 -4.96 3.46 15.16
C LEU A 169 -3.68 2.98 15.84
N TYR A 170 -2.84 3.90 16.32
CA TYR A 170 -1.51 3.60 16.87
C TYR A 170 -1.46 3.51 18.40
N ARG A 171 -2.61 3.56 19.09
CA ARG A 171 -2.61 3.26 20.53
C ARG A 171 -2.14 1.82 20.73
N HIS A 172 -1.35 1.61 21.79
CA HIS A 172 -0.70 0.33 22.09
C HIS A 172 -1.66 -0.87 22.21
N ASP A 173 -2.94 -0.63 22.49
CA ASP A 173 -3.99 -1.64 22.64
C ASP A 173 -4.77 -1.90 21.35
N GLN A 174 -4.50 -1.15 20.27
CA GLN A 174 -5.17 -1.36 18.99
C GLN A 174 -4.69 -2.64 18.33
N ILE A 175 -5.66 -3.51 18.04
CA ILE A 175 -5.39 -4.78 17.38
C ILE A 175 -4.81 -4.61 15.98
N GLY A 176 -5.19 -3.55 15.25
CA GLY A 176 -4.65 -3.25 13.94
C GLY A 176 -3.15 -2.99 14.01
N TRP A 177 -2.71 -2.05 14.84
CA TRP A 177 -1.28 -1.80 15.08
C TRP A 177 -0.51 -3.03 15.60
N ILE A 178 -1.08 -3.80 16.52
CA ILE A 178 -0.46 -5.07 16.97
C ILE A 178 -0.28 -6.05 15.80
N ASN A 179 -1.25 -6.14 14.90
CA ASN A 179 -1.18 -7.00 13.72
C ASN A 179 -0.15 -6.47 12.70
N THR A 180 -0.07 -5.16 12.48
CA THR A 180 0.95 -4.50 11.66
C THR A 180 2.36 -4.86 12.14
N GLN A 181 2.61 -4.76 13.44
CA GLN A 181 3.90 -5.15 14.05
C GLN A 181 4.22 -6.63 13.80
N LYS A 182 3.24 -7.53 13.95
CA LYS A 182 3.42 -8.96 13.65
C LYS A 182 3.69 -9.21 12.17
N ALA A 183 2.98 -8.50 11.29
CA ALA A 183 3.13 -8.62 9.85
C ALA A 183 4.52 -8.15 9.39
N PHE A 184 5.08 -7.09 9.96
CA PHE A 184 6.48 -6.69 9.73
C PHE A 184 7.48 -7.79 10.09
N LEU A 185 7.31 -8.42 11.26
CA LEU A 185 8.20 -9.51 11.68
C LEU A 185 8.03 -10.73 10.78
N GLN A 186 6.80 -11.07 10.40
CA GLN A 186 6.52 -12.15 9.47
C GLN A 186 7.15 -11.89 8.10
N LEU A 187 7.04 -10.67 7.58
CA LEU A 187 7.67 -10.27 6.32
C LEU A 187 9.19 -10.37 6.40
N LYS A 188 9.80 -9.90 7.50
CA LYS A 188 11.24 -10.03 7.77
C LYS A 188 11.67 -11.49 7.74
N ASP A 189 10.97 -12.37 8.44
CA ASP A 189 11.30 -13.79 8.50
C ASP A 189 11.16 -14.48 7.15
N VAL A 190 10.06 -14.21 6.42
CA VAL A 190 9.84 -14.75 5.07
C VAL A 190 10.93 -14.27 4.12
N CYS A 191 11.27 -12.99 4.14
CA CYS A 191 12.32 -12.45 3.30
C CYS A 191 13.67 -13.10 3.61
N ARG A 192 14.04 -13.19 4.89
CA ARG A 192 15.27 -13.86 5.34
C ARG A 192 15.34 -15.33 4.89
N LEU A 193 14.26 -16.09 5.07
CA LEU A 193 14.22 -17.51 4.71
C LEU A 193 14.35 -17.76 3.20
N ASN A 194 13.99 -16.77 2.39
CA ASN A 194 14.02 -16.86 0.92
C ASN A 194 15.19 -16.07 0.30
N ASN A 195 16.12 -15.53 1.11
CA ASN A 195 17.22 -14.66 0.66
C ASN A 195 16.73 -13.43 -0.13
N ILE A 196 15.67 -12.80 0.36
CA ILE A 196 15.07 -11.59 -0.22
C ILE A 196 15.50 -10.41 0.67
N GLU A 197 16.02 -9.34 0.08
CA GLU A 197 16.26 -8.09 0.80
C GLU A 197 14.92 -7.44 1.17
N LEU A 198 14.77 -6.99 2.42
CA LEU A 198 13.57 -6.28 2.87
C LEU A 198 13.87 -4.80 3.13
N GLN A 199 13.06 -3.94 2.54
CA GLN A 199 13.05 -2.50 2.80
C GLN A 199 11.61 -2.01 3.07
N VAL A 200 11.48 -0.93 3.84
CA VAL A 200 10.20 -0.27 4.11
C VAL A 200 10.30 1.23 3.81
N VAL A 201 9.38 1.76 3.02
CA VAL A 201 9.32 3.19 2.69
C VAL A 201 8.05 3.76 3.31
N LEU A 202 8.17 4.77 4.18
CA LEU A 202 7.02 5.47 4.76
C LEU A 202 6.59 6.59 3.81
N LEU A 203 5.36 6.50 3.31
CA LEU A 203 4.77 7.52 2.43
C LEU A 203 4.08 8.60 3.26
N PRO A 204 4.22 9.90 2.95
CA PRO A 204 3.54 10.94 3.71
C PRO A 204 2.03 10.95 3.48
N GLU A 205 1.32 11.42 4.49
CA GLU A 205 -0.08 11.82 4.38
C GLU A 205 -0.13 13.24 3.81
N LEU A 206 -0.87 13.44 2.72
CA LEU A 206 -0.78 14.63 1.88
C LEU A 206 -1.73 15.76 2.30
N HIS A 207 -2.60 15.62 3.30
CA HIS A 207 -3.49 16.74 3.65
C HIS A 207 -2.71 17.92 4.24
N ASN A 208 -1.73 17.68 5.10
CA ASN A 208 -0.96 18.74 5.77
C ASN A 208 0.52 18.37 5.92
N LEU A 209 1.36 18.98 5.07
CA LEU A 209 2.81 18.69 5.00
C LEU A 209 3.68 19.59 5.90
N LYS A 210 3.31 20.87 6.12
CA LYS A 210 4.14 21.81 6.90
C LYS A 210 4.10 21.53 8.40
N ASN A 211 2.89 21.32 8.94
CA ASN A 211 2.68 20.98 10.35
C ASN A 211 2.20 19.53 10.43
N TYR A 212 3.05 18.61 9.95
CA TYR A 212 2.68 17.21 9.76
C TYR A 212 2.08 16.61 11.05
N PRO A 213 0.79 16.24 11.05
CA PRO A 213 0.10 15.87 12.28
C PRO A 213 0.50 14.50 12.81
N PHE A 214 1.11 13.66 11.96
CA PHE A 214 1.38 12.25 12.27
C PHE A 214 2.84 11.93 12.59
N LYS A 215 3.63 12.96 12.96
CA LYS A 215 5.05 12.78 13.33
C LYS A 215 5.23 11.76 14.45
N LYS A 216 4.30 11.67 15.40
CA LYS A 216 4.39 10.73 16.53
C LYS A 216 4.19 9.29 16.06
N GLU A 217 3.21 9.06 15.22
CA GLU A 217 2.83 7.77 14.67
C GLU A 217 3.95 7.22 13.76
N TYR A 218 4.51 8.07 12.88
CA TYR A 218 5.64 7.68 12.03
C TYR A 218 6.90 7.38 12.85
N ASN A 219 7.13 8.12 13.94
CA ASN A 219 8.22 7.81 14.87
C ASN A 219 8.02 6.46 15.58
N LEU A 220 6.78 6.05 15.88
CA LEU A 220 6.50 4.71 16.43
C LEU A 220 6.85 3.62 15.41
N VAL A 221 6.46 3.80 14.15
CA VAL A 221 6.78 2.87 13.06
C VAL A 221 8.29 2.80 12.83
N ALA A 222 8.96 3.94 12.66
CA ALA A 222 10.41 4.02 12.48
C ALA A 222 11.18 3.41 13.65
N SER A 223 10.74 3.62 14.89
CA SER A 223 11.35 3.00 16.08
C SER A 223 11.18 1.49 16.07
N PHE A 224 9.99 0.98 15.69
CA PHE A 224 9.75 -0.44 15.57
C PHE A 224 10.64 -1.08 14.48
N LEU A 225 10.72 -0.48 13.29
CA LEU A 225 11.54 -0.95 12.19
C LEU A 225 13.02 -0.97 12.57
N ARG A 226 13.51 0.12 13.18
CA ARG A 226 14.89 0.23 13.69
C ARG A 226 15.22 -0.83 14.74
N ASN A 227 14.35 -1.00 15.74
CA ASN A 227 14.57 -1.97 16.83
C ASN A 227 14.54 -3.43 16.37
N ASN A 228 14.01 -3.67 15.17
CA ASN A 228 13.95 -4.99 14.54
C ASN A 228 14.87 -5.09 13.33
N ASP A 229 15.87 -4.23 13.17
CA ASP A 229 16.85 -4.28 12.08
C ASP A 229 16.23 -4.39 10.67
N ILE A 230 15.12 -3.70 10.44
CA ILE A 230 14.49 -3.61 9.11
C ILE A 230 14.97 -2.31 8.48
N ALA A 231 15.49 -2.36 7.24
CA ALA A 231 15.92 -1.16 6.54
C ALA A 231 14.70 -0.30 6.20
N TRP A 232 14.77 1.00 6.47
CA TRP A 232 13.64 1.90 6.22
C TRP A 232 14.06 3.29 5.77
N LEU A 233 13.14 3.97 5.08
CA LEU A 233 13.23 5.37 4.66
C LEU A 233 11.90 6.07 4.93
N ASP A 234 11.93 7.20 5.62
CA ASP A 234 10.76 8.07 5.79
C ASP A 234 10.83 9.22 4.76
N LEU A 235 9.86 9.27 3.84
CA LEU A 235 9.80 10.32 2.84
C LEU A 235 9.18 11.61 3.36
N THR A 236 8.50 11.58 4.52
CA THR A 236 7.77 12.74 5.06
C THR A 236 8.61 14.01 5.13
N PRO A 237 9.85 14.00 5.66
CA PRO A 237 10.68 15.21 5.73
C PRO A 237 10.99 15.84 4.36
N LEU A 238 10.99 15.03 3.29
CA LEU A 238 11.29 15.49 1.93
C LEU A 238 10.10 16.21 1.28
N PHE A 239 8.90 16.04 1.82
CA PHE A 239 7.68 16.72 1.38
C PHE A 239 7.35 17.98 2.22
N GLU A 240 7.99 18.20 3.38
CA GLU A 240 7.65 19.30 4.31
C GLU A 240 7.76 20.71 3.69
N ASN A 241 8.65 20.87 2.70
CA ASN A 241 8.85 22.16 2.01
C ASN A 241 7.85 22.43 0.89
N TYR A 242 6.98 21.47 0.53
CA TYR A 242 6.00 21.67 -0.52
C TYR A 242 4.84 22.54 -0.01
N GLU A 243 4.65 23.72 -0.60
CA GLU A 243 3.76 24.73 -0.04
C GLU A 243 2.28 24.43 -0.21
N ASN A 244 1.89 23.88 -1.36
CA ASN A 244 0.50 23.66 -1.73
C ASN A 244 0.19 22.17 -1.85
N SER A 245 -0.14 21.53 -0.74
CA SER A 245 -0.35 20.08 -0.72
C SER A 245 -1.45 19.59 -1.66
N MET A 246 -2.46 20.40 -1.95
CA MET A 246 -3.54 20.07 -2.90
C MET A 246 -3.04 19.84 -4.33
N GLU A 247 -1.89 20.41 -4.72
CA GLU A 247 -1.28 20.14 -6.04
C GLU A 247 -0.73 18.72 -6.16
N LEU A 248 -0.60 18.00 -5.06
CA LEU A 248 -0.14 16.62 -5.01
C LEU A 248 -1.32 15.63 -5.02
N TRP A 249 -2.55 16.11 -4.91
CA TRP A 249 -3.76 15.28 -4.82
C TRP A 249 -4.29 14.90 -6.21
N VAL A 250 -4.89 13.72 -6.31
CA VAL A 250 -5.44 13.19 -7.57
C VAL A 250 -6.71 13.92 -8.01
N SER A 251 -7.48 14.43 -7.05
CA SER A 251 -8.57 15.39 -7.27
C SER A 251 -8.74 16.31 -6.06
N LEU A 252 -9.56 17.36 -6.20
CA LEU A 252 -9.78 18.35 -5.13
C LEU A 252 -10.35 17.75 -3.83
N ASP A 253 -11.00 16.60 -3.92
CA ASP A 253 -11.67 15.87 -2.83
C ASP A 253 -10.99 14.54 -2.48
N ASP A 254 -9.88 14.20 -3.14
CA ASP A 254 -9.18 12.93 -2.95
C ASP A 254 -7.66 13.16 -2.87
N ALA A 255 -7.12 13.11 -1.64
CA ALA A 255 -5.71 13.35 -1.34
C ALA A 255 -4.77 12.18 -1.71
N HIS A 256 -5.24 11.17 -2.46
CA HIS A 256 -4.32 10.20 -3.06
C HIS A 256 -3.27 10.90 -3.94
N PRO A 257 -2.03 10.39 -3.99
CA PRO A 257 -0.95 10.99 -4.76
C PRO A 257 -1.29 11.02 -6.26
N ASN A 258 -1.16 12.19 -6.88
CA ASN A 258 -1.27 12.33 -8.31
C ASN A 258 0.07 12.07 -9.03
N LYS A 259 0.09 12.28 -10.34
CA LYS A 259 1.30 12.15 -11.16
C LYS A 259 2.51 12.92 -10.62
N LEU A 260 2.33 14.14 -10.10
CA LEU A 260 3.44 14.93 -9.55
C LEU A 260 3.97 14.28 -8.26
N ALA A 261 3.08 13.89 -7.35
CA ALA A 261 3.46 13.20 -6.12
C ALA A 261 4.18 11.86 -6.39
N HIS A 262 3.69 11.06 -7.35
CA HIS A 262 4.37 9.81 -7.75
C HIS A 262 5.77 10.05 -8.31
N ARG A 263 6.01 11.14 -9.06
CA ARG A 263 7.37 11.52 -9.50
C ARG A 263 8.26 11.91 -8.32
N MET A 264 7.74 12.66 -7.35
CA MET A 264 8.51 13.02 -6.15
C MET A 264 8.85 11.77 -5.31
N ILE A 265 7.90 10.84 -5.13
CA ILE A 265 8.15 9.55 -4.45
C ILE A 265 9.27 8.79 -5.18
N THR A 266 9.24 8.76 -6.52
CA THR A 266 10.29 8.13 -7.34
C THR A 266 11.65 8.75 -7.06
N GLU A 267 11.76 10.07 -7.17
CA GLU A 267 13.00 10.82 -6.98
C GLU A 267 13.59 10.58 -5.58
N TYR A 268 12.73 10.67 -4.56
CA TYR A 268 13.16 10.61 -3.17
C TYR A 268 13.49 9.20 -2.66
N ALA A 269 12.91 8.17 -3.27
CA ALA A 269 13.16 6.77 -2.91
C ALA A 269 14.23 6.08 -3.77
N LEU A 270 14.66 6.68 -4.89
CA LEU A 270 15.50 6.04 -5.90
C LEU A 270 16.81 5.49 -5.32
N ASP A 271 17.58 6.31 -4.61
CA ASP A 271 18.88 5.90 -4.07
C ASP A 271 18.73 4.75 -3.05
N PHE A 272 17.69 4.81 -2.22
CA PHE A 272 17.43 3.79 -1.21
C PHE A 272 17.01 2.44 -1.82
N ILE A 273 16.17 2.47 -2.86
CA ILE A 273 15.64 1.25 -3.49
C ILE A 273 16.65 0.64 -4.47
N SER A 274 17.42 1.47 -5.17
CA SER A 274 18.36 1.02 -6.19
C SER A 274 19.63 0.36 -5.63
N ASP A 275 19.97 0.60 -4.36
CA ASP A 275 21.12 -0.04 -3.73
C ASP A 275 20.98 -1.57 -3.69
N LYS A 276 22.02 -2.30 -4.11
CA LYS A 276 22.08 -3.77 -4.02
C LYS A 276 22.93 -4.13 -2.83
N LYS A 277 22.34 -4.74 -1.81
CA LYS A 277 23.10 -5.31 -0.68
C LYS A 277 23.48 -6.76 -0.93
#